data_AF-A0A7G8EUS6-F1
#
_entry.id   AF-A0A7G8EUS6-F1
#
_cell.length_a   1.000
_cell.length_b   1.000
_cell.length_c   1.000
_cell.angle_alpha   90.00
_cell.angle_beta   90.00
_cell.angle_gamma   90.00
#
_symmetry.space_group_name_H-M   'P 1'
#
loop_
_entity.id
_entity.type
_entity.pdbx_description
1 polymer ?
#
loop_
_entity_poly.entity_id
_entity_poly.type
_entity_poly.pdbx_seq_one_letter_code
_entity_poly.pdbx_strand_id
1 'polypeptide(L)'
;MMRSSPPTSRPWFVRSDLRLALVTGLGAAFGLLSSIPFGYYIALTTAAVLSGSYGNSLRLSIQRLLGSLMGVVIVVIFSRGLEWPLPLGIGLAMASVRLLGGALGLQVGYKVAGNIVVMGWLVHSAEETTWGFTRLFWTAIGILISLWATRYVWPSAAIPSLHRQFAAFIDAIIQDFSLEVGRLEADVPTRLSMQERRERRSQLLTKINAVRVLQATAQVELGVNPEMHPLHRLWAELELLLSQLMSVLDGLRGLPAPIQSPPAIKTLHHEEAQVLRQQIELLSRLAALLRQLDPGAHQSLDLVGLKPLDHSLAAAARQMTTNLENRVGSEALSTVPTARMRQIVQRSSLIRHGASVLHDCLPGMAGSQPVTANR
;
A
#
# COMPACT_ATOMS: atom_id res chain seq x y z
N MET A 1 36.58 4.46 8.69
CA MET A 1 36.22 5.21 7.46
C MET A 1 34.72 5.08 7.22
N MET A 2 33.94 6.08 7.64
CA MET A 2 32.51 6.18 7.35
C MET A 2 32.35 6.57 5.87
N ARG A 3 31.77 5.68 5.05
CA ARG A 3 31.32 6.04 3.69
C ARG A 3 30.12 6.98 3.83
N SER A 4 30.31 8.23 3.45
CA SER A 4 29.23 9.18 3.22
C SER A 4 28.36 8.66 2.08
N SER A 5 27.06 8.47 2.36
CA SER A 5 26.04 8.24 1.34
C SER A 5 26.05 9.43 0.37
N PRO A 6 25.95 9.22 -0.96
CA PRO A 6 25.83 10.34 -1.89
C PRO A 6 24.50 11.07 -1.64
N PRO A 7 24.45 12.40 -1.76
CA PRO A 7 23.20 13.13 -1.67
C PRO A 7 22.31 12.71 -2.84
N THR A 8 21.20 12.05 -2.54
CA THR A 8 20.11 11.84 -3.51
C THR A 8 19.65 13.21 -3.98
N SER A 9 20.03 13.59 -5.20
CA SER A 9 19.58 14.81 -5.86
C SER A 9 18.06 14.77 -5.95
N ARG A 10 17.39 15.57 -5.10
CA ARG A 10 15.95 15.77 -5.24
C ARG A 10 15.73 16.50 -6.58
N PRO A 11 14.90 15.97 -7.48
CA PRO A 11 14.60 16.67 -8.72
C PRO A 11 13.98 18.03 -8.39
N TRP A 12 14.38 19.06 -9.12
CA TRP A 12 13.91 20.44 -8.91
C TRP A 12 12.42 20.61 -9.21
N PHE A 13 11.83 19.66 -9.94
CA PHE A 13 10.40 19.60 -10.23
C PHE A 13 9.87 18.19 -9.98
N VAL A 14 8.83 18.07 -9.16
CA VAL A 14 8.07 16.82 -9.01
C VAL A 14 6.95 16.81 -10.04
N ARG A 15 6.62 15.63 -10.59
CA ARG A 15 5.53 15.47 -11.59
C ARG A 15 4.21 16.07 -11.13
N SER A 16 3.93 16.03 -9.83
CA SER A 16 2.76 16.66 -9.20
C SER A 16 2.71 18.16 -9.40
N ASP A 17 3.86 18.83 -9.31
CA ASP A 17 3.96 20.30 -9.32
C ASP A 17 3.82 20.81 -10.75
N LEU A 18 4.40 20.07 -11.71
CA LEU A 18 4.24 20.36 -13.13
C LEU A 18 2.80 20.11 -13.60
N ARG A 19 2.16 19.04 -13.12
CA ARG A 19 0.72 18.81 -13.32
C ARG A 19 -0.11 19.95 -12.74
N LEU A 20 0.19 20.37 -11.51
CA LEU A 20 -0.52 21.45 -10.84
C LEU A 20 -0.43 22.76 -11.64
N ALA A 21 0.78 23.14 -12.06
CA ALA A 21 1.03 24.34 -12.84
C ALA A 21 0.30 24.29 -14.19
N LEU A 22 0.40 23.17 -14.91
CA LEU A 22 -0.26 22.98 -16.21
C LEU A 22 -1.78 23.05 -16.09
N VAL A 23 -2.38 22.26 -15.20
CA VAL A 23 -3.84 22.14 -15.06
C VAL A 23 -4.44 23.43 -14.52
N THR A 24 -3.76 24.08 -13.56
CA THR A 24 -4.20 25.37 -13.03
C THR A 24 -4.08 26.48 -14.06
N GLY A 25 -2.99 26.51 -14.84
CA GLY A 25 -2.80 27.48 -15.92
C GLY A 25 -3.85 27.32 -17.03
N LEU A 26 -4.12 26.08 -17.46
CA LEU A 26 -5.17 25.79 -18.44
C LEU A 26 -6.56 26.10 -17.88
N GLY A 27 -6.82 25.80 -16.60
CA GLY A 27 -8.07 26.15 -15.93
C GLY A 27 -8.29 27.67 -15.84
N ALA A 28 -7.22 28.43 -15.58
CA ALA A 28 -7.26 29.89 -15.61
C ALA A 28 -7.55 30.43 -17.02
N ALA A 29 -6.86 29.92 -18.04
CA ALA A 29 -7.09 30.30 -19.43
C ALA A 29 -8.53 30.01 -19.86
N PHE A 30 -9.06 28.82 -19.53
CA PHE A 30 -10.45 28.47 -19.81
C PHE A 30 -11.44 29.39 -19.10
N GLY A 31 -11.19 29.71 -17.83
CA GLY A 31 -12.00 30.65 -17.06
C GLY A 31 -12.00 32.07 -17.62
N LEU A 32 -10.85 32.54 -18.14
CA LEU A 32 -10.72 33.86 -18.77
C LEU A 32 -11.39 33.95 -20.14
N LEU A 33 -11.44 32.85 -20.88
CA LEU A 33 -12.10 32.78 -22.20
C LEU A 33 -13.61 32.55 -22.11
N SER A 34 -14.13 32.18 -20.94
CA SER A 34 -15.56 31.96 -20.75
C SER A 34 -16.34 33.27 -20.67
N SER A 35 -17.53 33.30 -21.26
CA SER A 35 -18.49 34.41 -21.13
C SER A 35 -19.18 34.47 -19.76
N ILE A 36 -18.99 33.46 -18.92
CA ILE A 36 -19.60 33.39 -17.58
C ILE A 36 -18.68 34.13 -16.57
N PRO A 37 -19.22 35.06 -15.75
CA PRO A 37 -18.43 35.81 -14.77
C PRO A 37 -17.67 34.93 -13.78
N PHE A 38 -16.56 35.47 -13.25
CA PHE A 38 -15.76 34.86 -12.18
C PHE A 38 -15.06 33.52 -12.51
N GLY A 39 -14.72 33.27 -13.77
CA GLY A 39 -14.03 32.04 -14.21
C GLY A 39 -12.68 31.75 -13.52
N TYR A 40 -12.05 32.75 -12.89
CA TYR A 40 -10.82 32.57 -12.10
C TYR A 40 -10.99 31.59 -10.91
N TYR A 41 -12.23 31.31 -10.47
CA TYR A 41 -12.50 30.30 -9.43
C TYR A 41 -12.13 28.88 -9.83
N ILE A 42 -12.07 28.56 -11.13
CA ILE A 42 -11.55 27.27 -11.60
C ILE A 42 -10.11 27.10 -11.14
N ALA A 43 -9.25 28.06 -11.47
CA ALA A 43 -7.83 28.01 -11.13
C ALA A 43 -7.58 27.99 -9.62
N LEU A 44 -8.35 28.78 -8.85
CA LEU A 44 -8.28 28.74 -7.38
C LEU A 44 -8.74 27.40 -6.80
N THR A 45 -9.69 26.75 -7.46
CA THR A 45 -10.16 25.43 -7.04
C THR A 45 -9.16 24.36 -7.40
N THR A 46 -8.65 24.33 -8.63
CA THR A 46 -7.62 23.38 -9.05
C THR A 46 -6.38 23.51 -8.18
N ALA A 47 -5.91 24.73 -7.89
CA ALA A 47 -4.78 24.97 -7.00
C ALA A 47 -5.01 24.42 -5.57
N ALA A 48 -6.26 24.42 -5.11
CA ALA A 48 -6.61 24.00 -3.75
C ALA A 48 -6.87 22.50 -3.61
N VAL A 49 -7.33 21.82 -4.67
CA VAL A 49 -7.77 20.42 -4.60
C VAL A 49 -6.87 19.45 -5.36
N LEU A 50 -6.14 19.92 -6.37
CA LEU A 50 -5.23 19.08 -7.14
C LEU A 50 -3.97 18.77 -6.32
N SER A 51 -3.82 17.51 -5.94
CA SER A 51 -2.69 17.02 -5.16
C SER A 51 -1.89 15.96 -5.91
N GLY A 52 -0.87 15.38 -5.25
CA GLY A 52 -0.01 14.34 -5.82
C GLY A 52 -0.72 13.01 -6.11
N SER A 53 -1.74 12.66 -5.33
CA SER A 53 -2.53 11.43 -5.46
C SER A 53 -4.01 11.70 -5.70
N TYR A 54 -4.69 10.71 -6.30
CA TYR A 54 -6.13 10.76 -6.56
C TYR A 54 -6.93 10.86 -5.25
N GLY A 55 -6.69 9.95 -4.29
CA GLY A 55 -7.45 9.93 -3.05
C GLY A 55 -7.30 11.19 -2.19
N ASN A 56 -6.11 11.81 -2.15
CA ASN A 56 -5.96 13.10 -1.48
C ASN A 56 -6.73 14.21 -2.21
N SER A 57 -6.69 14.21 -3.54
CA SER A 57 -7.43 15.19 -4.35
C SER A 57 -8.94 15.04 -4.18
N LEU A 58 -9.44 13.81 -4.07
CA LEU A 58 -10.85 13.51 -3.78
C LEU A 58 -11.26 14.02 -2.39
N ARG A 59 -10.45 13.74 -1.35
CA ARG A 59 -10.71 14.24 0.01
C ARG A 59 -10.76 15.77 0.05
N LEU A 60 -9.80 16.44 -0.58
CA LEU A 60 -9.76 17.90 -0.68
C LEU A 60 -10.95 18.44 -1.47
N SER A 61 -11.36 17.75 -2.54
CA SER A 61 -12.54 18.10 -3.34
C SER A 61 -13.83 18.05 -2.52
N ILE A 62 -14.04 16.98 -1.73
CA ILE A 62 -15.21 16.86 -0.83
C ILE A 62 -15.20 18.00 0.20
N GLN A 63 -14.06 18.27 0.82
CA GLN A 63 -13.90 19.36 1.79
C GLN A 63 -14.20 20.72 1.15
N ARG A 64 -13.74 20.94 -0.09
CA ARG A 64 -13.94 22.18 -0.84
C ARG A 64 -15.39 22.36 -1.26
N LEU A 65 -16.06 21.30 -1.70
CA LEU A 65 -17.46 21.32 -2.11
C LEU A 65 -18.37 21.60 -0.91
N LEU A 66 -18.22 20.82 0.18
CA LEU A 66 -19.00 21.01 1.40
C LEU A 66 -18.76 22.37 2.05
N GLY A 67 -17.49 22.81 2.12
CA GLY A 67 -17.16 24.15 2.62
C GLY A 67 -17.77 25.26 1.77
N SER A 68 -17.79 25.09 0.44
CA SER A 68 -18.39 26.09 -0.44
C SER A 68 -19.91 26.15 -0.32
N LEU A 69 -20.56 24.98 -0.27
CA LEU A 69 -22.00 24.89 -0.08
C LEU A 69 -22.42 25.49 1.26
N MET A 70 -21.72 25.13 2.34
CA MET A 70 -21.96 25.67 3.68
C MET A 70 -21.79 27.19 3.71
N GLY A 71 -20.72 27.72 3.10
CA GLY A 71 -20.48 29.17 3.04
C GLY A 71 -21.60 29.92 2.32
N VAL A 72 -22.06 29.43 1.17
CA VAL A 72 -23.17 30.04 0.42
C VAL A 72 -24.47 30.02 1.21
N VAL A 73 -24.81 28.88 1.84
CA VAL A 73 -26.02 28.76 2.67
C VAL A 73 -25.99 29.74 3.84
N ILE A 74 -24.86 29.85 4.54
CA ILE A 74 -24.72 30.76 5.68
C ILE A 74 -24.81 32.22 5.23
N VAL A 75 -24.15 32.61 4.13
CA VAL A 75 -24.29 33.97 3.58
C VAL A 75 -25.75 34.30 3.33
N VAL A 76 -26.45 33.44 2.59
CA VAL A 76 -27.85 33.69 2.21
C VAL A 76 -28.76 33.82 3.43
N ILE A 77 -28.56 32.99 4.46
CA ILE A 77 -29.35 33.05 5.70
C ILE A 77 -29.09 34.36 6.46
N PHE A 78 -27.82 34.73 6.66
CA PHE A 78 -27.46 35.86 7.50
C PHE A 78 -27.62 37.21 6.79
N SER A 79 -27.39 37.29 5.47
CA SER A 79 -27.53 38.53 4.72
C SER A 79 -28.98 38.88 4.40
N ARG A 80 -29.86 37.88 4.23
CA ARG A 80 -31.30 38.11 3.97
C ARG A 80 -32.19 38.01 5.19
N GLY A 81 -31.79 37.23 6.20
CA GLY A 81 -32.62 36.94 7.36
C GLY A 81 -32.46 37.92 8.52
N LEU A 82 -31.35 38.66 8.59
CA LEU A 82 -30.99 39.47 9.75
C LEU A 82 -30.59 40.91 9.35
N GLU A 83 -31.44 41.89 9.67
CA GLU A 83 -31.13 43.32 9.62
C GLU A 83 -30.24 43.75 10.81
N TRP A 84 -29.11 43.08 11.00
CA TRP A 84 -28.23 43.28 12.15
C TRP A 84 -27.05 44.18 11.78
N PRO A 85 -26.46 44.92 12.75
CA PRO A 85 -25.23 45.67 12.49
C PRO A 85 -24.15 44.77 11.90
N LEU A 86 -23.55 45.20 10.79
CA LEU A 86 -22.61 44.41 9.98
C LEU A 86 -21.54 43.65 10.81
N PRO A 87 -20.88 44.25 11.82
CA PRO A 87 -19.88 43.52 12.61
C PRO A 87 -20.46 42.33 13.38
N LEU A 88 -21.69 42.46 13.87
CA LEU A 88 -22.36 41.43 14.68
C LEU A 88 -22.91 40.31 13.79
N GLY A 89 -23.46 40.66 12.62
CA GLY A 89 -23.88 39.70 11.60
C GLY A 89 -22.73 38.83 11.09
N ILE A 90 -21.60 39.44 10.74
CA ILE A 90 -20.40 38.71 10.29
C ILE A 90 -19.82 37.85 11.43
N GLY A 91 -19.78 38.38 12.66
CA GLY A 91 -19.30 37.64 13.83
C GLY A 91 -20.10 36.36 14.08
N LEU A 92 -21.44 36.45 14.04
CA LEU A 92 -22.32 35.30 14.19
C LEU A 92 -22.22 34.33 13.01
N ALA A 93 -22.16 34.82 11.77
CA ALA A 93 -21.99 33.98 10.59
C ALA A 93 -20.66 33.19 10.65
N MET A 94 -19.58 33.82 11.09
CA MET A 94 -18.28 33.16 11.28
C MET A 94 -18.31 32.13 12.42
N ALA A 95 -19.02 32.43 13.51
CA ALA A 95 -19.25 31.47 14.58
C ALA A 95 -20.04 30.25 14.07
N SER A 96 -21.09 30.45 13.28
CA SER A 96 -21.87 29.39 12.63
C SER A 96 -21.01 28.56 11.67
N VAL A 97 -20.17 29.19 10.84
CA VAL A 97 -19.19 28.49 9.98
C VAL A 97 -18.29 27.58 10.81
N ARG A 98 -17.82 28.04 11.96
CA ARG A 98 -16.92 27.26 12.81
C ARG A 98 -17.63 26.09 13.49
N LEU A 99 -18.84 26.32 14.01
CA LEU A 99 -19.65 25.30 14.68
C LEU A 99 -20.12 24.23 13.70
N LEU A 100 -20.73 24.63 12.58
CA LEU A 100 -21.20 23.71 11.54
C LEU A 100 -20.03 23.01 10.85
N GLY A 101 -18.92 23.72 10.61
CA GLY A 101 -17.71 23.11 10.06
C GLY A 101 -17.12 22.05 10.99
N GLY A 102 -17.15 22.27 12.31
CA GLY A 102 -16.76 21.27 13.30
C GLY A 102 -17.71 20.06 13.31
N ALA A 103 -19.03 20.30 13.31
CA ALA A 103 -20.04 19.24 13.30
C ALA A 103 -19.99 18.37 12.04
N LEU A 104 -19.68 18.97 10.88
CA LEU A 104 -19.53 18.28 9.60
C LEU A 104 -18.13 17.64 9.40
N GLY A 105 -17.23 17.73 10.39
CA GLY A 105 -15.88 17.18 10.29
C GLY A 105 -15.00 17.85 9.23
N LEU A 106 -15.28 19.12 8.88
CA LEU A 106 -14.49 19.86 7.91
C LEU A 106 -13.14 20.28 8.52
N GLN A 107 -12.05 19.75 7.99
CA GLN A 107 -10.70 20.07 8.44
C GLN A 107 -10.13 21.33 7.77
N VAL A 108 -10.40 21.50 6.48
CA VAL A 108 -9.93 22.65 5.69
C VAL A 108 -11.11 23.39 5.06
N GLY A 109 -12.23 22.71 4.81
CA GLY A 109 -13.42 23.27 4.18
C GLY A 109 -14.03 24.47 4.93
N TYR A 110 -13.96 24.49 6.27
CA TYR A 110 -14.52 25.60 7.06
C TYR A 110 -13.82 26.95 6.79
N LYS A 111 -12.52 26.94 6.45
CA LYS A 111 -11.79 28.17 6.07
C LYS A 111 -12.31 28.75 4.77
N VAL A 112 -12.64 27.87 3.82
CA VAL A 112 -13.24 28.25 2.53
C VAL A 112 -14.62 28.84 2.75
N ALA A 113 -15.43 28.21 3.60
CA ALA A 113 -16.75 28.72 3.98
C ALA A 113 -16.67 30.13 4.59
N GLY A 114 -15.73 30.36 5.52
CA GLY A 114 -15.51 31.68 6.11
C GLY A 114 -15.10 32.74 5.07
N ASN A 115 -14.22 32.39 4.14
CA ASN A 115 -13.86 33.30 3.05
C ASN A 115 -15.05 33.64 2.14
N ILE A 116 -15.95 32.68 1.90
CA ILE A 116 -17.19 32.93 1.16
C ILE A 116 -18.11 33.87 1.93
N VAL A 117 -18.22 33.70 3.24
CA VAL A 117 -19.00 34.59 4.11
C VAL A 117 -18.50 36.03 4.03
N VAL A 118 -17.21 36.23 4.22
CA VAL A 118 -16.60 37.57 4.18
C VAL A 118 -16.69 38.19 2.79
N MET A 119 -16.34 37.45 1.72
CA MET A 119 -16.34 37.98 0.35
C MET A 119 -17.75 38.18 -0.22
N GLY A 120 -18.71 37.33 0.15
CA GLY A 120 -20.10 37.48 -0.25
C GLY A 120 -20.67 38.78 0.30
N TRP A 121 -20.53 38.97 1.61
CA TRP A 121 -21.15 40.11 2.30
C TRP A 121 -20.42 41.44 2.10
N LEU A 122 -19.08 41.45 2.01
CA LEU A 122 -18.31 42.70 1.88
C LEU A 122 -18.07 43.15 0.43
N VAL A 123 -17.96 42.20 -0.51
CA VAL A 123 -17.52 42.50 -1.89
C VAL A 123 -18.65 42.34 -2.90
N HIS A 124 -19.60 41.43 -2.65
CA HIS A 124 -20.67 41.09 -3.60
C HIS A 124 -22.07 41.32 -3.04
N SER A 125 -22.22 42.28 -2.10
CA SER A 125 -23.47 42.52 -1.36
C SER A 125 -24.71 42.77 -2.23
N ALA A 126 -24.52 43.27 -3.47
CA ALA A 126 -25.59 43.51 -4.43
C ALA A 126 -26.05 42.24 -5.19
N GLU A 127 -25.20 41.22 -5.31
CA GLU A 127 -25.43 40.03 -6.16
C GLU A 127 -25.09 38.70 -5.45
N GLU A 128 -25.17 38.68 -4.12
CA GLU A 128 -24.62 37.60 -3.27
C GLU A 128 -25.11 36.19 -3.66
N THR A 129 -26.38 36.08 -4.04
CA THR A 129 -27.00 34.80 -4.43
C THR A 129 -26.49 34.33 -5.79
N THR A 130 -26.54 35.18 -6.81
CA THR A 130 -26.04 34.88 -8.16
C THR A 130 -24.54 34.56 -8.13
N TRP A 131 -23.76 35.35 -7.37
CA TRP A 131 -22.33 35.12 -7.18
C TRP A 131 -22.05 33.79 -6.47
N GLY A 132 -22.76 33.50 -5.38
CA GLY A 132 -22.58 32.28 -4.59
C GLY A 132 -22.81 31.01 -5.43
N PHE A 133 -23.90 30.97 -6.19
CA PHE A 133 -24.20 29.85 -7.09
C PHE A 133 -23.22 29.73 -8.26
N THR A 134 -22.82 30.86 -8.86
CA THR A 134 -21.80 30.87 -9.93
C THR A 134 -20.46 30.34 -9.43
N ARG A 135 -20.07 30.69 -8.20
CA ARG A 135 -18.87 30.16 -7.55
C ARG A 135 -18.97 28.66 -7.27
N LEU A 136 -20.13 28.16 -6.84
CA LEU A 136 -20.34 26.72 -6.66
C LEU A 136 -20.19 25.96 -7.97
N PHE A 137 -20.76 26.49 -9.06
CA PHE A 137 -20.60 25.93 -10.40
C PHE A 137 -19.14 25.85 -10.83
N TRP A 138 -18.38 26.94 -10.70
CA TRP A 138 -16.95 26.93 -11.03
C TRP A 138 -16.11 26.03 -10.12
N THR A 139 -16.50 25.91 -8.85
CA THR A 139 -15.85 24.99 -7.90
C THR A 139 -16.09 23.53 -8.33
N ALA A 140 -17.30 23.19 -8.76
CA ALA A 140 -17.61 21.85 -9.26
C ALA A 140 -16.78 21.53 -10.52
N ILE A 141 -16.69 22.47 -11.48
CA ILE A 141 -15.87 22.31 -12.69
C ILE A 141 -14.38 22.13 -12.33
N GLY A 142 -13.85 22.98 -11.44
CA GLY A 142 -12.46 22.88 -11.00
C GLY A 142 -12.14 21.54 -10.32
N ILE A 143 -13.08 21.00 -9.53
CA ILE A 143 -12.98 19.66 -8.95
C ILE A 143 -12.95 18.59 -10.04
N LEU A 144 -13.87 18.63 -11.01
CA LEU A 144 -13.94 17.66 -12.11
C LEU A 144 -12.64 17.63 -12.91
N ILE A 145 -12.13 18.81 -13.29
CA ILE A 145 -10.85 18.95 -14.01
C ILE A 145 -9.69 18.40 -13.17
N SER A 146 -9.66 18.68 -11.87
CA SER A 146 -8.59 18.21 -10.98
C SER A 146 -8.59 16.69 -10.83
N LEU A 147 -9.76 16.08 -10.61
CA LEU A 147 -9.88 14.63 -10.51
C LEU A 147 -9.53 13.94 -11.82
N TRP A 148 -10.01 14.49 -12.94
CA TRP A 148 -9.64 14.01 -14.28
C TRP A 148 -8.12 14.09 -14.49
N ALA A 149 -7.51 15.22 -14.17
CA ALA A 149 -6.07 15.41 -14.30
C ALA A 149 -5.27 14.44 -13.42
N THR A 150 -5.70 14.17 -12.19
CA THR A 150 -5.01 13.17 -11.35
C THR A 150 -5.06 11.75 -11.89
N ARG A 151 -6.06 11.42 -12.73
CA ARG A 151 -6.20 10.10 -13.34
C ARG A 151 -5.42 9.99 -14.66
N TYR A 152 -5.42 11.03 -15.49
CA TYR A 152 -4.91 10.95 -16.86
C TYR A 152 -3.61 11.72 -17.10
N VAL A 153 -3.37 12.80 -16.36
CA VAL A 153 -2.17 13.64 -16.51
C VAL A 153 -1.14 13.16 -15.50
N TRP A 154 -0.16 12.38 -15.96
CA TRP A 154 0.90 11.77 -15.14
C TRP A 154 0.38 11.15 -13.83
N PRO A 155 -0.37 10.04 -13.91
CA PRO A 155 -0.95 9.40 -12.73
C PRO A 155 0.15 9.01 -11.72
N SER A 156 -0.23 9.01 -10.46
CA SER A 156 0.68 8.56 -9.42
C SER A 156 0.97 7.07 -9.58
N ALA A 157 2.21 6.69 -9.28
CA ALA A 157 2.71 5.34 -9.48
C ALA A 157 2.91 4.59 -8.15
N ALA A 158 2.30 5.04 -7.04
CA ALA A 158 2.61 4.46 -5.72
C ALA A 158 2.10 3.02 -5.61
N ILE A 159 0.87 2.72 -6.05
CA ILE A 159 0.34 1.34 -6.07
C ILE A 159 1.23 0.39 -6.90
N PRO A 160 1.50 0.64 -8.20
CA PRO A 160 2.33 -0.28 -8.99
C PRO A 160 3.80 -0.27 -8.54
N SER A 161 4.28 0.80 -7.90
CA SER A 161 5.60 0.78 -7.24
C SER A 161 5.58 -0.13 -6.01
N LEU A 162 4.50 -0.13 -5.23
CA LEU A 162 4.34 -0.97 -4.05
C LEU A 162 4.31 -2.45 -4.43
N HIS A 163 3.52 -2.82 -5.45
CA HIS A 163 3.49 -4.21 -5.93
C HIS A 163 4.85 -4.68 -6.43
N ARG A 164 5.58 -3.83 -7.16
CA ARG A 164 6.98 -4.12 -7.55
C ARG A 164 7.91 -4.26 -6.35
N GLN A 165 7.72 -3.47 -5.30
CA GLN A 165 8.52 -3.55 -4.08
C GLN A 165 8.23 -4.82 -3.28
N PHE A 166 6.97 -5.27 -3.21
CA PHE A 166 6.58 -6.57 -2.67
C PHE A 166 7.23 -7.71 -3.48
N ALA A 167 7.14 -7.67 -4.82
CA ALA A 167 7.78 -8.67 -5.67
C ALA A 167 9.31 -8.72 -5.46
N ALA A 168 9.97 -7.57 -5.37
CA ALA A 168 11.40 -7.48 -5.10
C ALA A 168 11.79 -7.93 -3.67
N PHE A 169 10.85 -7.92 -2.73
CA PHE A 169 11.05 -8.49 -1.39
C PHE A 169 10.88 -10.01 -1.42
N ILE A 170 9.86 -10.52 -2.12
CA ILE A 170 9.69 -11.95 -2.38
C ILE A 170 10.95 -12.53 -3.07
N ASP A 171 11.51 -11.85 -4.07
CA ASP A 171 12.76 -12.28 -4.72
C ASP A 171 13.92 -12.43 -3.74
N ALA A 172 14.02 -11.55 -2.74
CA ALA A 172 15.08 -11.63 -1.74
C ALA A 172 14.89 -12.85 -0.81
N ILE A 173 13.64 -13.13 -0.43
CA ILE A 173 13.29 -14.35 0.33
C ILE A 173 13.59 -15.61 -0.50
N ILE A 174 13.25 -15.61 -1.79
CA ILE A 174 13.58 -16.70 -2.73
C ILE A 174 15.09 -16.95 -2.81
N GLN A 175 15.90 -15.89 -2.89
CA GLN A 175 17.36 -16.00 -2.91
C GLN A 175 17.87 -16.66 -1.62
N ASP A 176 17.31 -16.30 -0.46
CA ASP A 176 17.70 -16.88 0.81
C ASP A 176 17.25 -18.35 0.97
N PHE A 177 16.05 -18.71 0.52
CA PHE A 177 15.62 -20.12 0.49
C PHE A 177 16.47 -20.95 -0.49
N SER A 178 16.81 -20.41 -1.65
CA SER A 178 17.68 -21.07 -2.63
C SER A 178 19.05 -21.40 -2.05
N LEU A 179 19.59 -20.52 -1.20
CA LEU A 179 20.84 -20.79 -0.50
C LEU A 179 20.71 -21.88 0.55
N GLU A 180 19.60 -21.93 1.30
CA GLU A 180 19.35 -23.03 2.22
C GLU A 180 19.17 -24.38 1.49
N VAL A 181 18.51 -24.39 0.33
CA VAL A 181 18.45 -25.56 -0.56
C VAL A 181 19.86 -26.02 -0.93
N GLY A 182 20.71 -25.10 -1.41
CA GLY A 182 22.10 -25.43 -1.75
C GLY A 182 22.90 -25.98 -0.56
N ARG A 183 22.66 -25.48 0.67
CA ARG A 183 23.30 -25.98 1.89
C ARG A 183 22.83 -27.37 2.27
N LEU A 184 21.56 -27.71 2.05
CA LEU A 184 21.03 -29.05 2.34
C LEU A 184 21.62 -30.11 1.41
N GLU A 185 21.88 -29.74 0.16
CA GLU A 185 22.37 -30.66 -0.87
C GLU A 185 23.89 -30.75 -0.98
N ALA A 186 24.61 -29.78 -0.41
CA ALA A 186 26.07 -29.79 -0.41
C ALA A 186 26.64 -31.00 0.34
N ASP A 187 27.62 -31.68 -0.26
CA ASP A 187 28.32 -32.80 0.37
C ASP A 187 29.08 -32.39 1.64
N VAL A 188 29.62 -31.17 1.66
CA VAL A 188 30.28 -30.57 2.83
C VAL A 188 29.62 -29.23 3.14
N PRO A 189 28.52 -29.23 3.91
CA PRO A 189 27.76 -28.02 4.15
C PRO A 189 28.46 -27.11 5.15
N THR A 190 28.64 -25.85 4.77
CA THR A 190 29.25 -24.83 5.63
C THR A 190 28.19 -24.06 6.43
N ARG A 191 28.58 -23.63 7.64
CA ARG A 191 27.77 -22.72 8.44
C ARG A 191 28.01 -21.30 7.96
N LEU A 192 26.93 -20.53 7.81
CA LEU A 192 27.03 -19.09 7.58
C LEU A 192 27.71 -18.41 8.78
N SER A 193 28.65 -17.52 8.49
CA SER A 193 29.31 -16.72 9.51
C SER A 193 28.29 -15.85 10.27
N MET A 194 28.64 -15.39 11.47
CA MET A 194 27.77 -14.47 12.23
C MET A 194 27.54 -13.16 11.46
N GLN A 195 28.55 -12.68 10.74
CA GLN A 195 28.49 -11.45 9.95
C GLN A 195 27.52 -11.59 8.78
N GLU A 196 27.66 -12.64 7.95
CA GLU A 196 26.76 -12.88 6.81
C GLU A 196 25.31 -13.04 7.25
N ARG A 197 25.06 -13.73 8.37
CA ARG A 197 23.70 -13.86 8.94
C ARG A 197 23.11 -12.51 9.31
N ARG A 198 23.89 -11.66 9.96
CA ARG A 198 23.47 -10.31 10.37
C ARG A 198 23.23 -9.41 9.15
N GLU A 199 24.11 -9.44 8.17
CA GLU A 199 24.00 -8.64 6.94
C GLU A 199 22.73 -9.01 6.15
N ARG A 200 22.49 -10.30 5.93
CA ARG A 200 21.29 -10.78 5.24
C ARG A 200 20.00 -10.42 5.98
N ARG A 201 19.96 -10.60 7.30
CA ARG A 201 18.82 -10.19 8.12
C ARG A 201 18.59 -8.68 8.01
N SER A 202 19.65 -7.87 8.09
CA SER A 202 19.55 -6.42 7.92
C SER A 202 18.99 -6.04 6.55
N GLN A 203 19.39 -6.71 5.48
CA GLN A 203 18.88 -6.45 4.12
C GLN A 203 17.37 -6.72 4.01
N LEU A 204 16.87 -7.83 4.57
CA LEU A 204 15.44 -8.13 4.60
C LEU A 204 14.65 -7.10 5.45
N LEU A 205 15.19 -6.71 6.60
CA LEU A 205 14.59 -5.68 7.45
C LEU A 205 14.52 -4.31 6.76
N THR A 206 15.53 -3.95 5.97
CA THR A 206 15.49 -2.73 5.16
C THR A 206 14.39 -2.81 4.09
N LYS A 207 14.24 -3.96 3.43
CA LYS A 207 13.20 -4.17 2.39
C LYS A 207 11.78 -4.10 2.97
N ILE A 208 11.49 -4.75 4.10
CA ILE A 208 10.14 -4.68 4.72
C ILE A 208 9.80 -3.27 5.20
N ASN A 209 10.77 -2.54 5.76
CA ASN A 209 10.55 -1.14 6.13
C ASN A 209 10.28 -0.25 4.92
N ALA A 210 10.97 -0.47 3.79
CA ALA A 210 10.70 0.25 2.54
C ALA A 210 9.29 -0.03 2.02
N VAL A 211 8.82 -1.28 2.08
CA VAL A 211 7.44 -1.66 1.72
C VAL A 211 6.44 -0.91 2.60
N ARG A 212 6.60 -0.90 3.92
CA ARG A 212 5.68 -0.22 4.86
C ARG A 212 5.55 1.27 4.61
N VAL A 213 6.68 1.95 4.35
CA VAL A 213 6.69 3.39 4.01
C VAL A 213 5.93 3.65 2.71
N LEU A 214 6.15 2.81 1.70
CA LEU A 214 5.49 2.97 0.40
C LEU A 214 4.00 2.61 0.48
N GLN A 215 3.63 1.64 1.31
CA GLN A 215 2.25 1.25 1.57
C GLN A 215 1.43 2.40 2.17
N ALA A 216 1.98 3.16 3.12
CA ALA A 216 1.31 4.35 3.65
C ALA A 216 1.02 5.38 2.54
N THR A 217 1.92 5.53 1.57
CA THR A 217 1.72 6.43 0.42
C THR A 217 0.66 5.89 -0.54
N ALA A 218 0.69 4.58 -0.84
CA ALA A 218 -0.28 3.92 -1.71
C ALA A 218 -1.69 3.87 -1.10
N GLN A 219 -1.82 3.76 0.22
CA GLN A 219 -3.12 3.82 0.92
C GLN A 219 -3.82 5.16 0.69
N VAL A 220 -3.08 6.27 0.61
CA VAL A 220 -3.65 7.58 0.29
C VAL A 220 -4.22 7.62 -1.14
N GLU A 221 -3.71 6.80 -2.07
CA GLU A 221 -4.28 6.72 -3.43
C GLU A 221 -5.66 6.05 -3.47
N LEU A 222 -5.95 5.15 -2.52
CA LEU A 222 -7.20 4.39 -2.47
C LEU A 222 -8.43 5.26 -2.13
N GLY A 223 -8.22 6.50 -1.66
CA GLY A 223 -9.31 7.45 -1.41
C GLY A 223 -9.91 7.33 -0.01
N VAL A 224 -11.23 7.44 0.06
CA VAL A 224 -11.97 7.48 1.33
C VAL A 224 -12.15 6.04 1.83
N ASN A 225 -11.75 5.78 3.08
CA ASN A 225 -11.78 4.47 3.75
C ASN A 225 -10.89 3.40 3.08
N PRO A 226 -9.55 3.59 3.09
CA PRO A 226 -8.62 2.65 2.48
C PRO A 226 -8.68 1.24 3.10
N GLU A 227 -9.07 1.11 4.37
CA GLU A 227 -9.16 -0.16 5.09
C GLU A 227 -10.18 -1.13 4.50
N MET A 228 -11.26 -0.61 3.91
CA MET A 228 -12.31 -1.42 3.26
C MET A 228 -11.93 -1.83 1.82
N HIS A 229 -10.82 -1.31 1.30
CA HIS A 229 -10.41 -1.57 -0.07
C HIS A 229 -9.77 -2.96 -0.20
N PRO A 230 -10.11 -3.75 -1.24
CA PRO A 230 -9.54 -5.09 -1.45
C PRO A 230 -8.01 -5.11 -1.49
N LEU A 231 -7.41 -4.12 -2.16
CA LEU A 231 -5.95 -3.96 -2.20
C LEU A 231 -5.32 -3.75 -0.81
N HIS A 232 -5.99 -3.06 0.12
CA HIS A 232 -5.46 -2.90 1.47
C HIS A 232 -5.37 -4.25 2.18
N ARG A 233 -6.43 -5.06 2.10
CA ARG A 233 -6.44 -6.43 2.63
C ARG A 233 -5.34 -7.27 2.00
N LEU A 234 -5.21 -7.23 0.68
CA LEU A 234 -4.13 -7.92 -0.02
C LEU A 234 -2.74 -7.53 0.52
N TRP A 235 -2.48 -6.24 0.69
CA TRP A 235 -1.19 -5.77 1.20
C TRP A 235 -0.93 -6.21 2.64
N ALA A 236 -1.96 -6.24 3.48
CA ALA A 236 -1.86 -6.73 4.85
C ALA A 236 -1.51 -8.24 4.89
N GLU A 237 -2.17 -9.05 4.05
CA GLU A 237 -1.89 -10.49 3.94
C GLU A 237 -0.48 -10.75 3.39
N LEU A 238 -0.04 -9.98 2.39
CA LEU A 238 1.34 -10.07 1.87
C LEU A 238 2.37 -9.67 2.93
N GLU A 239 2.13 -8.60 3.70
CA GLU A 239 3.03 -8.19 4.76
C GLU A 239 3.13 -9.26 5.86
N LEU A 240 2.00 -9.85 6.25
CA LEU A 240 1.95 -10.94 7.23
C LEU A 240 2.73 -12.16 6.73
N LEU A 241 2.47 -12.60 5.50
CA LEU A 241 3.18 -13.71 4.85
C LEU A 241 4.69 -13.49 4.88
N LEU A 242 5.15 -12.33 4.42
CA LEU A 242 6.59 -12.04 4.30
C LEU A 242 7.26 -11.92 5.67
N SER A 243 6.54 -11.41 6.67
CA SER A 243 7.03 -11.35 8.05
C SER A 243 7.22 -12.75 8.63
N GLN A 244 6.25 -13.64 8.42
CA GLN A 244 6.32 -15.03 8.89
C GLN A 244 7.43 -15.82 8.16
N LEU A 245 7.56 -15.67 6.84
CA LEU A 245 8.65 -16.29 6.08
C LEU A 245 10.03 -15.77 6.49
N MET A 246 10.14 -14.48 6.82
CA MET A 246 11.38 -13.92 7.36
C MET A 246 11.73 -14.55 8.72
N SER A 247 10.74 -14.79 9.59
CA SER A 247 10.95 -15.52 10.86
C SER A 247 11.40 -16.97 10.64
N VAL A 248 10.83 -17.67 9.64
CA VAL A 248 11.26 -19.01 9.25
C VAL A 248 12.73 -19.00 8.80
N LEU A 249 13.10 -18.07 7.91
CA LEU A 249 14.48 -17.91 7.43
C LEU A 249 15.47 -17.59 8.55
N ASP A 250 15.10 -16.68 9.47
CA ASP A 250 15.94 -16.37 10.64
C ASP A 250 16.14 -17.60 11.53
N GLY A 251 15.10 -18.42 11.70
CA GLY A 251 15.18 -19.71 12.37
C GLY A 251 16.14 -20.67 11.68
N LEU A 252 16.01 -20.86 10.36
CA LEU A 252 16.86 -21.76 9.57
C LEU A 252 18.34 -21.33 9.60
N ARG A 253 18.61 -20.04 9.47
CA ARG A 253 19.97 -19.46 9.58
C ARG A 253 20.58 -19.64 10.97
N GLY A 254 19.74 -19.70 12.00
CA GLY A 254 20.17 -19.93 13.37
C GLY A 254 20.75 -21.33 13.58
N LEU A 255 20.31 -22.30 12.78
CA LEU A 255 20.70 -23.70 12.92
C LEU A 255 22.16 -23.96 12.52
N PRO A 256 22.82 -24.95 13.14
CA PRO A 256 24.12 -25.43 12.69
C PRO A 256 24.09 -25.98 11.26
N ALA A 257 25.28 -26.18 10.68
CA ALA A 257 25.40 -26.83 9.39
C ALA A 257 24.70 -28.21 9.39
N PRO A 258 23.93 -28.55 8.32
CA PRO A 258 23.41 -29.90 8.09
C PRO A 258 24.48 -30.98 8.26
N ILE A 259 24.09 -32.17 8.71
CA ILE A 259 24.98 -33.33 8.72
C ILE A 259 24.58 -34.23 7.56
N GLN A 260 25.55 -34.80 6.86
CA GLN A 260 25.26 -35.62 5.66
C GLN A 260 25.32 -37.13 5.93
N SER A 261 25.71 -37.53 7.14
CA SER A 261 25.85 -38.93 7.54
C SER A 261 24.97 -39.23 8.75
N PRO A 262 24.28 -40.38 8.80
CA PRO A 262 24.22 -41.46 7.79
C PRO A 262 23.40 -41.12 6.53
N PRO A 263 23.43 -41.95 5.45
CA PRO A 263 22.72 -41.69 4.18
C PRO A 263 21.21 -41.45 4.31
N ALA A 264 20.59 -42.02 5.35
CA ALA A 264 19.20 -41.77 5.70
C ALA A 264 18.91 -40.29 6.00
N ILE A 265 19.88 -39.57 6.60
CA ILE A 265 19.80 -38.12 6.84
C ILE A 265 19.97 -37.34 5.54
N LYS A 266 20.93 -37.72 4.68
CA LYS A 266 21.11 -37.08 3.38
C LYS A 266 19.83 -37.14 2.54
N THR A 267 19.16 -38.30 2.56
CA THR A 267 17.85 -38.48 1.90
C THR A 267 16.79 -37.56 2.51
N LEU A 268 16.74 -37.42 3.83
CA LEU A 268 15.82 -36.48 4.50
C LEU A 268 16.12 -35.02 4.14
N HIS A 269 17.40 -34.61 4.07
CA HIS A 269 17.78 -33.26 3.64
C HIS A 269 17.41 -32.97 2.18
N HIS A 270 17.41 -34.01 1.32
CA HIS A 270 16.90 -33.87 -0.05
C HIS A 270 15.38 -33.66 -0.08
N GLU A 271 14.62 -34.34 0.78
CA GLU A 271 13.17 -34.12 0.95
C GLU A 271 12.89 -32.70 1.50
N GLU A 272 13.66 -32.24 2.49
CA GLU A 272 13.60 -30.86 3.01
C GLU A 272 13.86 -29.83 1.88
N ALA A 273 14.88 -30.08 1.06
CA ALA A 273 15.23 -29.24 -0.09
C ALA A 273 14.10 -29.23 -1.14
N GLN A 274 13.45 -30.37 -1.38
CA GLN A 274 12.31 -30.45 -2.30
C GLN A 274 11.13 -29.58 -1.85
N VAL A 275 10.80 -29.58 -0.55
CA VAL A 275 9.75 -28.71 -0.01
C VAL A 275 10.12 -27.24 -0.20
N LEU A 276 11.36 -26.85 0.09
CA LEU A 276 11.83 -25.47 -0.14
C LEU A 276 11.79 -25.06 -1.63
N ARG A 277 12.10 -25.97 -2.56
CA ARG A 277 11.96 -25.70 -4.01
C ARG A 277 10.52 -25.41 -4.40
N GLN A 278 9.56 -26.15 -3.87
CA GLN A 278 8.14 -25.89 -4.14
C GLN A 278 7.68 -24.56 -3.52
N GLN A 279 8.20 -24.18 -2.35
CA GLN A 279 7.97 -22.83 -1.80
C GLN A 279 8.53 -21.75 -2.72
N ILE A 280 9.76 -21.93 -3.22
CA ILE A 280 10.39 -21.02 -4.17
C ILE A 280 9.57 -20.87 -5.44
N GLU A 281 9.06 -21.97 -6.01
CA GLU A 281 8.25 -21.95 -7.23
C GLU A 281 6.94 -21.16 -7.03
N LEU A 282 6.23 -21.44 -5.94
CA LEU A 282 4.99 -20.75 -5.59
C LEU A 282 5.24 -19.25 -5.36
N LEU A 283 6.27 -18.90 -4.59
CA LEU A 283 6.68 -17.51 -4.36
C LEU A 283 7.08 -16.80 -5.67
N SER A 284 7.79 -17.49 -6.56
CA SER A 284 8.20 -16.95 -7.86
C SER A 284 6.98 -16.61 -8.72
N ARG A 285 5.98 -17.50 -8.72
CA ARG A 285 4.72 -17.26 -9.43
C ARG A 285 3.94 -16.11 -8.82
N LEU A 286 3.86 -16.02 -7.48
CA LEU A 286 3.24 -14.89 -6.79
C LEU A 286 3.92 -13.56 -7.11
N ALA A 287 5.26 -13.51 -7.10
CA ALA A 287 6.02 -12.33 -7.47
C ALA A 287 5.79 -11.92 -8.94
N ALA A 288 5.67 -12.89 -9.86
CA ALA A 288 5.33 -12.61 -11.25
C ALA A 288 3.94 -11.98 -11.39
N LEU A 289 2.93 -12.51 -10.70
CA LEU A 289 1.57 -11.95 -10.70
C LEU A 289 1.53 -10.53 -10.14
N LEU A 290 2.27 -10.25 -9.05
CA LEU A 290 2.36 -8.90 -8.49
C LEU A 290 2.99 -7.88 -9.45
N ARG A 291 3.95 -8.29 -10.28
CA ARG A 291 4.54 -7.40 -11.30
C ARG A 291 3.58 -7.11 -12.46
N GLN A 292 2.62 -8.01 -12.70
CA GLN A 292 1.63 -7.90 -13.78
C GLN A 292 0.34 -7.18 -13.34
N LEU A 293 0.19 -6.88 -12.05
CA LEU A 293 -0.98 -6.18 -11.55
C LEU A 293 -1.01 -4.74 -12.08
N ASP A 294 -1.91 -4.48 -13.03
CA ASP A 294 -2.13 -3.15 -13.59
C ASP A 294 -3.20 -2.40 -12.76
N PRO A 295 -2.90 -1.21 -12.21
CA PRO A 295 -3.86 -0.39 -11.46
C PRO A 295 -5.10 0.03 -12.26
N GLY A 296 -5.05 -0.06 -13.60
CA GLY A 296 -6.14 0.36 -14.49
C GLY A 296 -7.24 -0.67 -14.71
N ALA A 297 -6.91 -1.97 -14.73
CA ALA A 297 -7.79 -3.01 -15.28
C ALA A 297 -8.04 -4.21 -14.35
N HIS A 298 -7.09 -4.56 -13.48
CA HIS A 298 -7.18 -5.77 -12.65
C HIS A 298 -6.72 -5.46 -11.22
N GLN A 299 -7.67 -5.19 -10.32
CA GLN A 299 -7.39 -4.90 -8.91
C GLN A 299 -7.37 -6.16 -8.03
N SER A 300 -7.44 -7.35 -8.64
CA SER A 300 -7.44 -8.64 -7.95
C SER A 300 -6.33 -9.53 -8.49
N LEU A 301 -5.68 -10.28 -7.60
CA LEU A 301 -4.80 -11.39 -7.99
C LEU A 301 -5.65 -12.58 -8.44
N ASP A 302 -5.40 -13.07 -9.65
CA ASP A 302 -5.90 -14.38 -10.05
C ASP A 302 -5.03 -15.47 -9.40
N LEU A 303 -5.56 -16.05 -8.32
CA LEU A 303 -4.88 -17.11 -7.57
C LEU A 303 -5.23 -18.51 -8.08
N VAL A 304 -6.06 -18.65 -9.14
CA VAL A 304 -6.42 -19.97 -9.69
C VAL A 304 -5.17 -20.73 -10.13
N GLY A 305 -4.22 -20.02 -10.75
CA GLY A 305 -2.94 -20.59 -11.16
C GLY A 305 -1.98 -20.96 -10.02
N LEU A 306 -2.23 -20.51 -8.78
CA LEU A 306 -1.40 -20.85 -7.61
C LEU A 306 -1.91 -22.07 -6.85
N LYS A 307 -3.20 -22.41 -6.97
CA LYS A 307 -3.80 -23.59 -6.31
C LYS A 307 -3.04 -24.90 -6.56
N PRO A 308 -2.69 -25.29 -7.81
CA PRO A 308 -2.00 -26.57 -8.01
C PRO A 308 -0.62 -26.59 -7.34
N LEU A 309 0.11 -25.47 -7.35
CA LEU A 309 1.39 -25.34 -6.67
C LEU A 309 1.24 -25.45 -5.16
N ASP A 310 0.23 -24.82 -4.58
CA ASP A 310 -0.09 -24.91 -3.16
C ASP A 310 -0.42 -26.35 -2.71
N HIS A 311 -1.25 -27.07 -3.49
CA HIS A 311 -1.55 -28.47 -3.20
C HIS A 311 -0.30 -29.35 -3.26
N SER A 312 0.58 -29.10 -4.25
CA SER A 312 1.85 -29.82 -4.38
C SER A 312 2.77 -29.57 -3.18
N LEU A 313 2.86 -28.32 -2.73
CA LEU A 313 3.65 -27.91 -1.57
C LEU A 313 3.14 -28.56 -0.28
N ALA A 314 1.83 -28.52 -0.05
CA ALA A 314 1.21 -29.15 1.10
C ALA A 314 1.41 -30.67 1.10
N ALA A 315 1.34 -31.31 -0.07
CA ALA A 315 1.60 -32.74 -0.22
C ALA A 315 3.06 -33.11 0.11
N ALA A 316 4.03 -32.38 -0.44
CA ALA A 316 5.44 -32.63 -0.14
C ALA A 316 5.79 -32.38 1.33
N ALA A 317 5.24 -31.32 1.94
CA ALA A 317 5.46 -31.03 3.36
C ALA A 317 4.89 -32.13 4.27
N ARG A 318 3.71 -32.68 3.93
CA ARG A 318 3.14 -33.83 4.64
C ARG A 318 4.01 -35.08 4.48
N GLN A 319 4.41 -35.41 3.25
CA GLN A 319 5.23 -36.58 2.97
C GLN A 319 6.57 -36.54 3.71
N MET A 320 7.26 -35.39 3.70
CA MET A 320 8.49 -35.17 4.46
C MET A 320 8.29 -35.43 5.96
N THR A 321 7.17 -34.96 6.52
CA THR A 321 6.86 -35.14 7.96
C THR A 321 6.65 -36.62 8.29
N THR A 322 5.85 -37.33 7.48
CA THR A 322 5.62 -38.77 7.64
C THR A 322 6.91 -39.57 7.51
N ASN A 323 7.77 -39.22 6.56
CA ASN A 323 9.07 -39.87 6.37
C ASN A 323 10.01 -39.63 7.56
N LEU A 324 10.02 -38.42 8.12
CA LEU A 324 10.77 -38.10 9.33
C LEU A 324 10.29 -38.95 10.51
N GLU A 325 8.98 -38.99 10.78
CA GLU A 325 8.38 -39.77 11.86
C GLU A 325 8.69 -41.26 11.72
N ASN A 326 8.57 -41.82 10.52
CA ASN A 326 8.89 -43.24 10.26
C ASN A 326 10.37 -43.57 10.47
N ARG A 327 11.27 -42.61 10.27
CA ARG A 327 12.73 -42.82 10.43
C ARG A 327 13.19 -42.57 11.86
N VAL A 328 12.53 -41.69 12.60
CA VAL A 328 12.79 -41.42 14.02
C VAL A 328 12.42 -42.67 14.83
N GLY A 329 13.44 -43.46 15.18
CA GLY A 329 13.28 -44.76 15.86
C GLY A 329 13.79 -45.95 15.05
N SER A 330 14.15 -45.76 13.78
CA SER A 330 14.82 -46.79 12.98
C SER A 330 16.27 -47.01 13.42
N GLU A 331 16.77 -48.24 13.28
CA GLU A 331 18.20 -48.56 13.53
C GLU A 331 19.14 -47.64 12.73
N ALA A 332 18.71 -47.22 11.52
CA ALA A 332 19.47 -46.34 10.64
C ALA A 332 19.81 -44.96 11.24
N LEU A 333 19.02 -44.47 12.21
CA LEU A 333 19.25 -43.19 12.89
C LEU A 333 19.64 -43.34 14.37
N SER A 334 19.75 -44.57 14.87
CA SER A 334 20.11 -44.87 16.27
C SER A 334 21.50 -44.35 16.67
N THR A 335 22.40 -44.20 15.68
CA THR A 335 23.78 -43.73 15.86
C THR A 335 23.91 -42.20 15.90
N VAL A 336 22.82 -41.48 15.66
CA VAL A 336 22.81 -40.01 15.57
C VAL A 336 22.63 -39.41 16.97
N PRO A 337 23.50 -38.49 17.43
CA PRO A 337 23.35 -37.88 18.74
C PRO A 337 22.00 -37.16 18.89
N THR A 338 21.36 -37.29 20.06
CA THR A 338 20.04 -36.70 20.35
C THR A 338 20.00 -35.20 20.08
N ALA A 339 21.08 -34.46 20.38
CA ALA A 339 21.19 -33.03 20.09
C ALA A 339 21.12 -32.71 18.58
N ARG A 340 21.70 -33.58 17.73
CA ARG A 340 21.62 -33.45 16.26
C ARG A 340 20.25 -33.83 15.74
N MET A 341 19.63 -34.87 16.30
CA MET A 341 18.26 -35.23 15.95
C MET A 341 17.28 -34.09 16.22
N ARG A 342 17.39 -33.42 17.38
CA ARG A 342 16.58 -32.23 17.69
C ARG A 342 16.75 -31.12 16.66
N GLN A 343 17.97 -30.89 16.18
CA GLN A 343 18.24 -29.87 15.16
C GLN A 343 17.58 -30.20 13.81
N ILE A 344 17.58 -31.47 13.42
CA ILE A 344 16.92 -31.95 12.20
C ILE A 344 15.41 -31.76 12.34
N VAL A 345 14.81 -32.25 13.42
CA VAL A 345 13.38 -32.07 13.69
C VAL A 345 12.99 -30.59 13.72
N GLN A 346 13.80 -29.74 14.35
CA GLN A 346 13.57 -28.30 14.37
C GLN A 346 13.62 -27.70 12.96
N ARG A 347 14.56 -28.12 12.12
CA ARG A 347 14.65 -27.67 10.73
C ARG A 347 13.43 -28.09 9.92
N SER A 348 13.08 -29.36 9.95
CA SER A 348 11.92 -29.88 9.21
C SER A 348 10.63 -29.21 9.67
N SER A 349 10.51 -28.91 10.98
CA SER A 349 9.39 -28.15 11.53
C SER A 349 9.34 -26.71 11.01
N LEU A 350 10.47 -26.01 10.92
CA LEU A 350 10.54 -24.66 10.35
C LEU A 350 10.18 -24.65 8.85
N ILE A 351 10.69 -25.61 8.08
CA ILE A 351 10.37 -25.76 6.65
C ILE A 351 8.87 -26.03 6.45
N ARG A 352 8.30 -26.94 7.24
CA ARG A 352 6.87 -27.23 7.26
C ARG A 352 6.04 -26.02 7.67
N HIS A 353 6.50 -25.25 8.65
CA HIS A 353 5.84 -24.01 9.05
C HIS A 353 5.83 -22.99 7.90
N GLY A 354 6.94 -22.83 7.18
CA GLY A 354 6.98 -22.00 5.96
C GLY A 354 5.98 -22.44 4.89
N ALA A 355 5.78 -23.75 4.71
CA ALA A 355 4.78 -24.29 3.80
C ALA A 355 3.34 -24.00 4.27
N SER A 356 3.06 -24.18 5.57
CA SER A 356 1.75 -23.86 6.17
C SER A 356 1.41 -22.38 6.02
N VAL A 357 2.38 -21.50 6.30
CA VAL A 357 2.22 -20.04 6.17
C VAL A 357 1.80 -19.66 4.75
N LEU A 358 2.41 -20.26 3.72
CA LEU A 358 2.00 -20.04 2.33
C LEU A 358 0.57 -20.54 2.07
N HIS A 359 0.24 -21.73 2.55
CA HIS A 359 -1.08 -22.32 2.41
C HIS A 359 -2.18 -21.48 3.08
N ASP A 360 -1.95 -21.02 4.31
CA ASP A 360 -2.93 -20.32 5.13
C ASP A 360 -3.19 -18.88 4.65
N CYS A 361 -2.17 -18.21 4.10
CA CYS A 361 -2.31 -16.84 3.60
C CYS A 361 -2.95 -16.76 2.19
N LEU A 362 -2.84 -17.81 1.36
CA LEU A 362 -3.38 -17.80 -0.01
C LEU A 362 -4.91 -17.55 -0.07
N PRO A 363 -5.76 -18.17 0.76
CA PRO A 363 -7.18 -17.86 0.84
C PRO A 363 -7.46 -16.39 1.22
N GLY A 364 -6.67 -15.82 2.15
CA GLY A 364 -6.78 -14.42 2.56
C GLY A 364 -6.51 -13.46 1.41
N MET A 365 -5.51 -13.77 0.58
CA MET A 365 -5.23 -13.04 -0.66
C MET A 365 -6.36 -13.20 -1.70
N ALA A 366 -7.06 -14.34 -1.72
CA ALA A 366 -8.18 -14.62 -2.64
C ALA A 366 -9.43 -13.78 -2.31
N GLY A 367 -9.66 -13.53 -1.02
CA GLY A 367 -10.77 -12.71 -0.51
C GLY A 367 -10.67 -11.21 -0.83
N SER A 368 -9.67 -10.80 -1.62
CA SER A 368 -9.52 -9.44 -2.15
C SER A 368 -10.28 -9.20 -3.46
N GLN A 369 -11.24 -10.07 -3.82
CA GLN A 369 -12.14 -9.75 -4.93
C GLN A 369 -12.99 -8.51 -4.57
N PRO A 370 -13.10 -7.52 -5.47
CA PRO A 370 -13.93 -6.36 -5.22
C PRO A 370 -15.38 -6.83 -5.01
N VAL A 371 -16.02 -6.31 -3.96
CA VAL A 371 -17.44 -6.59 -3.62
C VAL A 371 -18.39 -6.28 -4.79
N THR A 372 -17.92 -5.54 -5.80
CA THR A 372 -18.67 -5.23 -7.03
C THR A 372 -18.64 -6.32 -8.10
N ALA A 373 -17.94 -7.45 -7.91
CA ALA A 373 -17.89 -8.53 -8.91
C ALA A 373 -19.15 -9.42 -8.93
N ASN A 374 -20.02 -9.31 -7.92
CA ASN A 374 -21.33 -9.95 -7.90
C ASN A 374 -22.42 -8.89 -7.71
N ARG A 375 -22.80 -8.20 -8.79
CA ARG A 375 -24.13 -7.58 -8.96
C ARG A 375 -24.40 -7.22 -10.40
#